data_AF-A0A1U7J1V9-F1
#
_entry.id   AF-A0A1U7J1V9-F1
#
_cell.length_a   1.000
_cell.length_b   1.000
_cell.length_c   1.000
_cell.angle_alpha   90.00
_cell.angle_beta   90.00
_cell.angle_gamma   90.00
#
_symmetry.space_group_name_H-M   'P 1'
#
loop_
_entity.id
_entity.type
_entity.pdbx_description
1 polymer ?
#
loop_
_entity_poly.entity_id
_entity_poly.type
_entity_poly.pdbx_seq_one_letter_code
_entity_poly.pdbx_strand_id
1 'polypeptide(L)'
;MVKLECCQYCDFYAHSSYMVCGIHPTGVGGNYCVDFRAASIEAVVPDDLSDWCGDRWQPQGASYYGDELILEPLQRRSLEQRLVLLDSHPLFTGRCPQCEKGIKAIAGQIHYDCENCGWIDDSV
;
A
#
# COMPACT_ATOMS: atom_id res chain seq x y z
N MET A 1 -1.96 -33.47 -1.58
CA MET A 1 -2.13 -32.14 -0.96
C MET A 1 -1.14 -32.07 0.18
N VAL A 2 -0.46 -30.93 0.33
CA VAL A 2 0.73 -30.84 1.19
C VAL A 2 0.51 -29.76 2.24
N LYS A 3 0.98 -30.02 3.47
CA LYS A 3 1.15 -29.00 4.50
C LYS A 3 2.33 -28.12 4.09
N LEU A 4 2.10 -26.84 3.81
CA LEU A 4 3.17 -25.89 3.56
C LEU A 4 3.91 -25.57 4.86
N GLU A 5 5.20 -25.23 4.76
CA GLU A 5 6.03 -24.93 5.94
C GLU A 5 5.50 -23.74 6.72
N CYS A 6 4.93 -22.74 6.06
CA CYS A 6 4.31 -21.62 6.77
C CYS A 6 2.91 -21.85 7.27
N CYS A 7 2.28 -23.01 7.05
CA CYS A 7 0.99 -23.30 7.68
C CYS A 7 1.04 -23.14 9.20
N GLN A 8 2.19 -23.34 9.85
CA GLN A 8 2.36 -23.17 11.30
C GLN A 8 2.28 -21.71 11.79
N TYR A 9 2.45 -20.74 10.88
CA TYR A 9 2.35 -19.31 11.16
C TYR A 9 0.98 -18.74 10.78
N CYS A 10 0.03 -19.59 10.37
CA CYS A 10 -1.30 -19.15 9.93
C CYS A 10 -2.29 -19.12 11.09
N ASP A 11 -3.16 -18.11 11.17
CA ASP A 11 -4.28 -18.02 12.12
C ASP A 11 -5.20 -19.25 12.08
N PHE A 12 -5.33 -19.84 10.89
CA PHE A 12 -6.21 -20.99 10.68
C PHE A 12 -5.54 -22.32 11.00
N TYR A 13 -4.27 -22.32 11.43
CA TYR A 13 -3.53 -23.54 11.72
C TYR A 13 -4.23 -24.34 12.83
N ALA A 14 -4.53 -25.61 12.56
CA ALA A 14 -5.35 -26.40 13.47
C ALA A 14 -4.59 -26.95 14.67
N HIS A 15 -3.25 -26.78 14.71
CA HIS A 15 -2.36 -27.35 15.74
C HIS A 15 -2.63 -28.85 16.02
N SER A 16 -3.06 -29.57 14.99
CA SER A 16 -3.52 -30.95 15.08
C SER A 16 -2.77 -31.83 14.10
N SER A 17 -2.58 -33.09 14.45
CA SER A 17 -2.02 -34.11 13.55
C SER A 17 -3.04 -34.64 12.54
N TYR A 18 -4.32 -34.35 12.74
CA TYR A 18 -5.41 -34.88 11.92
C TYR A 18 -5.81 -33.96 10.75
N MET A 19 -5.53 -32.66 10.86
CA MET A 19 -5.86 -31.68 9.83
C MET A 19 -4.85 -30.53 9.81
N VAL A 20 -4.64 -29.94 8.64
CA VAL A 20 -3.67 -28.85 8.44
C VAL A 20 -4.22 -27.52 8.98
N CYS A 21 -5.33 -27.03 8.44
CA CYS A 21 -5.98 -25.82 8.90
C CYS A 21 -7.51 -25.91 8.76
N GLY A 22 -8.25 -24.97 9.37
CA GLY A 22 -9.72 -24.94 9.30
C GLY A 22 -10.29 -24.77 7.88
N ILE A 23 -9.55 -24.13 6.99
CA ILE A 23 -9.97 -23.84 5.59
C ILE A 23 -9.55 -24.97 4.65
N HIS A 24 -8.35 -25.52 4.84
CA HIS A 24 -7.81 -26.63 4.05
C HIS A 24 -7.44 -27.80 4.98
N PRO A 25 -8.41 -28.63 5.41
CA PRO A 25 -8.13 -29.72 6.35
C PRO A 25 -7.06 -30.71 5.85
N THR A 26 -6.99 -30.93 4.53
CA THR A 26 -6.02 -31.83 3.88
C THR A 26 -4.78 -31.11 3.31
N GLY A 27 -4.64 -29.80 3.55
CA GLY A 27 -3.61 -28.96 2.92
C GLY A 27 -3.98 -28.53 1.50
N VAL A 28 -3.09 -27.76 0.86
CA VAL A 28 -3.31 -27.19 -0.49
C VAL A 28 -2.67 -28.03 -1.58
N GLY A 29 -3.11 -27.83 -2.83
CA GLY A 29 -2.56 -28.50 -4.01
C GLY A 29 -1.34 -27.81 -4.62
N GLY A 30 -1.11 -26.53 -4.32
CA GLY A 30 -0.02 -25.72 -4.86
C GLY A 30 1.14 -25.51 -3.88
N ASN A 31 2.10 -24.69 -4.29
CA ASN A 31 3.23 -24.24 -3.47
C ASN A 31 2.92 -22.97 -2.64
N TYR A 32 1.75 -22.38 -2.81
CA TYR A 32 1.28 -21.23 -2.03
C TYR A 32 -0.18 -21.43 -1.60
N CYS A 33 -0.60 -20.70 -0.57
CA CYS A 33 -1.97 -20.75 -0.03
C CYS A 33 -2.61 -19.36 -0.13
N VAL A 34 -3.69 -19.25 -0.91
CA VAL A 34 -4.45 -18.00 -1.10
C VAL A 34 -5.11 -17.54 0.20
N ASP A 35 -5.44 -18.48 1.08
CA ASP A 35 -6.12 -18.24 2.35
C ASP A 35 -5.16 -18.06 3.53
N PHE A 36 -3.85 -17.93 3.28
CA PHE A 36 -2.86 -17.71 4.34
C PHE A 36 -3.11 -16.37 5.03
N ARG A 37 -3.11 -16.39 6.37
CA ARG A 37 -3.18 -15.21 7.22
C ARG A 37 -2.19 -15.38 8.35
N ALA A 38 -1.16 -14.54 8.40
CA ALA A 38 -0.17 -14.59 9.47
C ALA A 38 -0.85 -14.41 10.84
N ALA A 39 -0.52 -15.27 11.80
CA ALA A 39 -1.15 -15.35 13.11
C ALA A 39 -0.97 -14.07 13.97
N SER A 40 -0.03 -13.22 13.59
CA SER A 40 0.07 -11.84 14.06
C SER A 40 0.96 -11.05 13.10
N ILE A 41 0.87 -9.73 13.18
CA ILE A 41 1.80 -8.81 12.49
C ILE A 41 3.26 -8.98 12.94
N GLU A 42 3.48 -9.53 14.13
CA GLU A 42 4.80 -9.87 14.69
C GLU A 42 5.23 -11.30 14.40
N ALA A 43 4.36 -12.14 13.82
CA ALA A 43 4.73 -13.48 13.39
C ALA A 43 5.72 -13.32 12.24
N VAL A 44 7.00 -13.27 12.60
CA VAL A 44 8.11 -13.26 11.66
C VAL A 44 8.05 -14.59 10.92
N VAL A 45 7.39 -14.58 9.77
CA VAL A 45 7.61 -15.62 8.78
C VAL A 45 9.08 -15.45 8.38
N PRO A 46 9.91 -16.48 8.52
CA PRO A 46 11.30 -16.43 8.09
C PRO A 46 11.41 -15.88 6.65
N ASP A 47 12.40 -15.03 6.37
CA ASP A 47 12.53 -14.34 5.08
C ASP A 47 12.56 -15.32 3.90
N ASP A 48 13.10 -16.54 4.10
CA ASP A 48 13.15 -17.63 3.12
C ASP A 48 11.79 -18.27 2.81
N LEU A 49 10.77 -18.00 3.63
CA LEU A 49 9.40 -18.46 3.46
C LEU A 49 8.44 -17.34 3.04
N SER A 50 8.85 -16.07 3.13
CA SER A 50 7.99 -14.90 2.84
C SER A 50 7.37 -14.95 1.42
N ASP A 51 8.18 -15.34 0.41
CA ASP A 51 7.75 -15.50 -0.99
C ASP A 51 6.62 -16.54 -1.17
N TRP A 52 6.53 -17.55 -0.29
CA TRP A 52 5.58 -18.66 -0.41
C TRP A 52 4.31 -18.47 0.42
N CYS A 53 4.37 -17.57 1.39
CA CYS A 53 3.29 -17.34 2.35
C CYS A 53 2.42 -16.16 1.93
N GLY A 54 2.88 -15.39 0.95
CA GLY A 54 2.15 -14.26 0.40
C GLY A 54 2.16 -13.08 1.36
N ASP A 55 2.31 -11.89 0.79
CA ASP A 55 2.04 -10.66 1.51
C ASP A 55 0.62 -10.71 2.10
N ARG A 56 0.47 -10.13 3.29
CA ARG A 56 -0.83 -9.97 3.96
C ARG A 56 -1.88 -9.53 2.94
N TRP A 57 -2.95 -10.32 2.77
CA TRP A 57 -4.05 -9.94 1.87
C TRP A 57 -4.57 -8.55 2.23
N GLN A 58 -4.69 -7.66 1.23
CA GLN A 58 -5.27 -6.32 1.40
C GLN A 58 -6.42 -6.14 0.39
N PRO A 59 -7.55 -5.54 0.81
CA PRO A 59 -8.62 -5.17 -0.13
C PRO A 59 -8.10 -4.13 -1.13
N GLN A 60 -8.58 -4.20 -2.38
CA GLN A 60 -8.24 -3.18 -3.39
C GLN A 60 -8.71 -1.81 -2.92
N GLY A 61 -7.80 -0.84 -2.86
CA GLY A 61 -8.07 0.52 -2.37
C GLY A 61 -8.11 0.66 -0.85
N ALA A 62 -7.55 -0.29 -0.11
CA ALA A 62 -7.40 -0.18 1.34
C ALA A 62 -6.03 -0.70 1.78
N SER A 63 -5.47 -0.06 2.80
CA SER A 63 -4.22 -0.47 3.43
C SER A 63 -4.38 -0.45 4.94
N TYR A 64 -3.64 -1.32 5.64
CA TYR A 64 -3.62 -1.32 7.09
C TYR A 64 -2.50 -0.42 7.60
N TYR A 65 -2.83 0.50 8.51
CA TYR A 65 -1.85 1.26 9.28
C TYR A 65 -1.96 0.82 10.74
N GLY A 66 -1.00 -0.01 11.18
CA GLY A 66 -1.14 -0.77 12.42
C GLY A 66 -2.28 -1.80 12.29
N ASP A 67 -3.26 -1.69 13.19
CA ASP A 67 -4.46 -2.55 13.23
C ASP A 67 -5.70 -1.92 12.58
N GLU A 68 -5.59 -0.67 12.11
CA GLU A 68 -6.71 0.05 11.51
C GLU A 68 -6.68 -0.09 9.98
N LEU A 69 -7.80 -0.52 9.40
CA LEU A 69 -7.99 -0.54 7.96
C LEU A 69 -8.30 0.89 7.49
N ILE A 70 -7.37 1.51 6.77
CA ILE A 70 -7.56 2.82 6.16
C ILE A 70 -7.95 2.61 4.70
N LEU A 71 -9.16 3.06 4.36
CA LEU A 71 -9.58 3.18 2.96
C LEU A 71 -8.75 4.27 2.31
N GLU A 72 -8.05 3.95 1.23
CA GLU A 72 -7.41 4.99 0.44
C GLU A 72 -8.51 5.90 -0.13
N PRO A 73 -8.41 7.22 0.07
CA PRO A 73 -9.32 8.16 -0.57
C PRO A 73 -9.33 7.88 -2.07
N LEU A 74 -10.50 7.84 -2.70
CA LEU A 74 -10.63 7.59 -4.14
C LEU A 74 -9.65 8.48 -4.93
N GLN A 75 -8.53 7.90 -5.35
CA GLN A 75 -7.51 8.62 -6.10
C GLN A 75 -7.99 8.75 -7.54
N ARG A 76 -8.53 9.93 -7.85
CA ARG A 76 -8.94 10.28 -9.23
C ARG A 76 -7.75 10.43 -10.18
N ARG A 77 -6.53 10.47 -9.65
CA ARG A 77 -5.28 10.64 -10.39
C ARG A 77 -4.48 9.34 -10.34
N SER A 78 -3.84 8.98 -11.46
CA SER A 78 -2.91 7.85 -11.49
C SER A 78 -1.70 8.12 -10.58
N LEU A 79 -0.93 7.07 -10.26
CA LEU A 79 0.29 7.21 -9.49
C LEU A 79 1.27 8.19 -10.16
N GLU A 80 1.47 8.09 -11.48
CA GLU A 80 2.41 8.98 -12.18
C GLU A 80 1.96 10.44 -12.08
N GLN A 81 0.67 10.70 -12.25
CA GLN A 81 0.12 12.05 -12.15
C GLN A 81 0.31 12.65 -10.75
N ARG A 82 0.20 11.81 -9.70
CA ARG A 82 0.46 12.25 -8.32
C ARG A 82 1.93 12.57 -8.10
N LEU A 83 2.84 11.73 -8.61
CA LEU A 83 4.27 11.97 -8.52
C LEU A 83 4.66 13.26 -9.23
N VAL A 84 4.14 13.49 -10.44
CA VAL A 84 4.35 14.77 -11.15
C VAL A 84 3.89 15.96 -10.30
N LEU A 85 2.75 15.84 -9.61
CA LEU A 85 2.23 16.92 -8.79
C LEU A 85 3.13 17.19 -7.57
N LEU A 86 3.61 16.15 -6.89
CA LEU A 86 4.56 16.29 -5.79
C LEU A 86 5.89 16.92 -6.23
N ASP A 87 6.37 16.58 -7.42
CA ASP A 87 7.69 17.00 -7.91
C ASP A 87 7.69 18.35 -8.63
N SER A 88 6.53 18.82 -9.10
CA SER A 88 6.45 20.03 -9.93
C SER A 88 5.56 21.13 -9.37
N HIS A 89 4.60 20.81 -8.50
CA HIS A 89 3.61 21.80 -8.08
C HIS A 89 4.14 22.78 -7.03
N PRO A 90 3.87 24.10 -7.15
CA PRO A 90 4.38 25.10 -6.22
C PRO A 90 3.93 24.91 -4.76
N LEU A 91 2.79 24.26 -4.52
CA LEU A 91 2.33 23.86 -3.18
C LEU A 91 3.38 23.00 -2.44
N PHE A 92 4.08 22.12 -3.16
CA PHE A 92 5.06 21.19 -2.59
C PHE A 92 6.50 21.66 -2.78
N THR A 93 6.82 22.24 -3.94
CA THR A 93 8.19 22.61 -4.30
C THR A 93 8.53 24.07 -4.00
N GLY A 94 7.53 24.93 -3.85
CA GLY A 94 7.68 26.38 -3.76
C GLY A 94 8.21 27.02 -5.05
N ARG A 95 8.21 26.32 -6.19
CA ARG A 95 8.77 26.80 -7.46
C ARG A 95 7.76 26.65 -8.59
N CYS A 96 7.83 27.56 -9.56
CA CYS A 96 7.07 27.45 -10.79
C CYS A 96 7.53 26.24 -11.62
N PRO A 97 6.63 25.36 -12.08
CA PRO A 97 7.01 24.19 -12.89
C PRO A 97 7.60 24.55 -14.26
N GLN A 98 7.38 25.77 -14.75
CA GLN A 98 7.78 26.17 -16.11
C GLN A 98 9.06 27.02 -16.17
N CYS A 99 9.31 27.86 -15.16
CA CYS A 99 10.50 28.72 -15.14
C CYS A 99 11.36 28.59 -13.87
N GLU A 100 11.00 27.66 -12.98
CA GLU A 100 11.70 27.31 -11.74
C GLU A 100 11.88 28.46 -10.73
N LYS A 101 11.36 29.66 -11.02
CA LYS A 101 11.39 30.76 -10.06
C LYS A 101 10.52 30.44 -8.84
N GLY A 102 11.02 30.84 -7.68
CA GLY A 102 10.31 30.67 -6.42
C GLY A 102 8.97 31.40 -6.42
N ILE A 103 7.91 30.72 -6.01
CA ILE A 103 6.59 31.29 -5.76
C ILE A 103 6.47 31.44 -4.24
N LYS A 104 6.10 32.63 -3.78
CA LYS A 104 5.88 32.89 -2.35
C LYS A 104 4.59 32.21 -1.93
N ALA A 105 4.68 30.96 -1.48
CA ALA A 105 3.53 30.26 -0.92
C ALA A 105 3.14 30.91 0.41
N ILE A 106 1.98 31.57 0.45
CA ILE A 106 1.38 32.09 1.67
C ILE A 106 0.54 30.97 2.29
N ALA A 107 0.57 30.82 3.61
CA ALA A 107 -0.26 29.83 4.30
C ALA A 107 -1.75 30.07 3.98
N GLY A 108 -2.43 29.04 3.45
CA GLY A 108 -3.84 29.14 3.02
C GLY A 108 -4.06 29.62 1.58
N GLN A 109 -3.00 29.78 0.79
CA GLN A 109 -3.11 30.11 -0.63
C GLN A 109 -3.64 28.92 -1.44
N ILE A 110 -4.71 29.16 -2.19
CA ILE A 110 -5.37 28.17 -3.05
C ILE A 110 -4.94 28.33 -4.52
N HIS A 111 -4.56 29.55 -4.92
CA HIS A 111 -4.18 29.89 -6.30
C HIS A 111 -2.68 30.12 -6.43
N TYR A 112 -2.05 29.52 -7.43
CA TYR A 112 -0.61 29.64 -7.67
C TYR A 112 -0.34 30.26 -9.04
N ASP A 113 0.00 31.54 -9.03
CA ASP A 113 0.32 32.29 -10.24
C ASP A 113 1.81 32.65 -10.28
N CYS A 114 2.44 32.43 -11.43
CA CYS A 114 3.82 32.80 -11.65
C CYS A 114 3.92 34.15 -12.36
N GLU A 115 4.35 35.19 -11.64
CA GLU A 115 4.58 36.54 -12.18
C GLU A 115 5.67 36.60 -13.26
N ASN A 116 6.52 35.58 -13.38
CA ASN A 116 7.66 35.59 -14.30
C ASN A 116 7.38 35.00 -15.68
N CYS A 117 6.60 33.92 -15.76
CA CYS A 117 6.29 33.25 -17.02
C CYS A 117 4.80 33.15 -17.33
N GLY A 118 3.93 33.65 -16.44
CA GLY A 118 2.48 33.66 -16.63
C GLY A 118 1.82 32.29 -16.48
N TRP A 119 2.48 31.33 -15.83
CA TRP A 119 1.85 30.06 -15.46
C TRP A 119 0.81 30.31 -14.36
N ILE A 120 -0.37 29.69 -14.49
CA ILE A 120 -1.52 29.87 -13.60
C ILE A 120 -2.05 28.49 -13.23
N ASP A 121 -2.35 28.28 -11.96
CA ASP A 121 -3.10 27.13 -11.48
C ASP A 121 -4.39 27.54 -10.76
N ASP A 122 -5.51 27.26 -11.43
CA ASP A 122 -6.88 27.54 -11.00
C ASP A 122 -7.60 26.27 -10.48
N SER A 123 -6.86 25.23 -10.09
CA SER A 123 -7.49 23.97 -9.68
C SER A 123 -8.11 24.04 -8.27
N VAL A 124 -9.43 23.85 -8.19
CA VAL A 124 -10.25 23.65 -6.97
C VAL A 124 -10.68 22.20 -6.83
#